data_AF-A0A4R6ER27-F1
#
_entry.id   AF-A0A4R6ER27-F1
#
_cell.length_a   1.000
_cell.length_b   1.000
_cell.length_c   1.000
_cell.angle_alpha   90.00
_cell.angle_beta   90.00
_cell.angle_gamma   90.00
#
_symmetry.space_group_name_H-M   'P 1'
#
loop_
_entity.id
_entity.type
_entity.pdbx_description
1 polymer ?
#
loop_
_entity_poly.entity_id
_entity_poly.type
_entity_poly.pdbx_seq_one_letter_code
_entity_poly.pdbx_strand_id
1 'polypeptide(L)'
;MKRFLAILVFAIAGLAAGWLASGSFLAFSPRCGYDCENRVFGIFFLTTIGGFFGFALIGHLATRKRHITVKTVLAVNAALCLLMLLPAWGFYTWKLHQHYVEAEAERPVKPNLEFLHMTIATRPVQGYTGSDFGPIEPMRAIPQWQRCLIGTAQCEKRPRQAEMLCKDGVVYVNEADWHAFSLIPSENLPGTIALQSMDLCASQ
;
A
#
# COMPACT_ATOMS: atom_id res chain seq x y z
N MET A 1 -3.83 39.60 27.16
CA MET A 1 -3.12 38.32 27.43
C MET A 1 -1.67 38.64 27.78
N LYS A 2 -1.10 38.04 28.84
CA LYS A 2 0.32 38.29 29.19
C LYS A 2 1.22 37.67 28.10
N ARG A 3 2.30 38.37 27.73
CA ARG A 3 3.26 37.92 26.68
C ARG A 3 3.80 36.52 26.94
N PHE A 4 4.11 36.21 28.19
CA PHE A 4 4.53 34.87 28.62
C PHE A 4 3.51 33.78 28.27
N LEU A 5 2.22 34.04 28.48
CA LEU A 5 1.17 33.09 28.14
C LEU A 5 1.10 32.85 26.63
N ALA A 6 1.32 33.89 25.82
CA ALA A 6 1.35 33.75 24.35
C ALA A 6 2.48 32.84 23.88
N ILE A 7 3.69 33.06 24.42
CA ILE A 7 4.86 32.26 24.09
C ILE A 7 4.64 30.79 24.50
N LEU A 8 4.07 30.55 25.68
CA LEU A 8 3.75 29.20 26.14
C LEU A 8 2.77 28.51 25.18
N VAL A 9 1.73 29.22 24.74
CA VAL A 9 0.73 28.68 23.80
C VAL A 9 1.35 28.38 22.43
N PHE A 10 2.24 29.23 21.92
CA PHE A 10 3.01 28.94 20.70
C PHE A 10 3.89 27.69 20.88
N ALA A 11 4.58 27.57 22.00
CA ALA A 11 5.50 26.47 22.26
C ALA A 11 4.78 25.12 22.39
N ILE A 12 3.64 25.08 23.10
CA ILE A 12 2.80 23.88 23.22
C ILE A 12 2.23 23.48 21.85
N ALA A 13 1.74 24.45 21.07
CA ALA A 13 1.26 24.19 19.72
C ALA A 13 2.38 23.63 18.81
N GLY A 14 3.60 24.15 18.93
CA GLY A 14 4.78 23.65 18.23
C GLY A 14 5.15 22.22 18.59
N LEU A 15 5.06 21.84 19.88
CA LEU A 15 5.26 20.45 20.31
C LEU A 15 4.22 19.50 19.69
N ALA A 16 2.94 19.89 19.75
CA ALA A 16 1.87 19.06 19.20
C ALA A 16 1.99 18.90 17.67
N ALA A 17 2.28 19.99 16.95
CA ALA A 17 2.49 19.96 15.51
C ALA A 17 3.75 19.15 15.13
N GLY A 18 4.84 19.31 15.89
CA GLY A 18 6.07 18.55 15.70
C GLY A 18 5.89 17.06 15.95
N TRP A 19 5.15 16.68 17.00
CA TRP A 19 4.80 15.29 17.27
C TRP A 19 4.02 14.68 16.10
N LEU A 20 2.96 15.35 15.62
CA LEU A 20 2.16 14.88 14.50
C LEU A 20 2.99 14.76 13.20
N ALA A 21 3.82 15.77 12.90
CA ALA A 21 4.68 15.74 11.73
C ALA A 21 5.72 14.61 11.81
N SER A 22 6.28 14.34 12.99
CA SER A 22 7.21 13.23 13.19
C SER A 22 6.55 11.88 12.90
N GLY A 23 5.30 11.68 13.34
CA GLY A 23 4.52 10.48 13.03
C GLY A 23 4.39 10.27 11.51
N SER A 24 4.11 11.32 10.75
CA SER A 24 4.02 11.27 9.29
C SER A 24 5.34 10.87 8.62
N PHE A 25 6.47 11.39 9.09
CA PHE A 25 7.79 11.03 8.54
C PHE A 25 8.22 9.60 8.92
N LEU A 26 7.84 9.14 10.11
CA LEU A 26 8.26 7.87 10.66
C LEU A 26 7.35 6.70 10.28
N ALA A 27 6.15 6.96 9.74
CA ALA A 27 5.18 5.93 9.35
C ALA A 27 5.73 4.87 8.39
N PHE A 28 6.76 5.22 7.60
CA PHE A 28 7.41 4.33 6.62
C PHE A 28 8.87 4.04 6.96
N SER A 29 9.30 4.27 8.21
CA SER A 29 10.68 3.99 8.60
C SER A 29 10.91 2.46 8.67
N PRO A 30 11.93 1.92 7.98
CA PRO A 30 12.21 0.50 8.01
C PRO A 30 12.62 0.05 9.42
N ARG A 31 12.19 -1.16 9.83
CA ARG A 31 12.61 -1.79 11.10
C ARG A 31 13.97 -2.45 10.91
N CYS A 32 15.03 -1.65 10.96
CA CYS A 32 16.41 -2.07 10.72
C CYS A 32 17.30 -1.78 11.92
N GLY A 33 17.07 -2.50 13.02
CA GLY A 33 17.96 -2.54 14.19
C GLY A 33 18.46 -1.16 14.69
N TYR A 34 19.68 -1.15 15.22
CA TYR A 34 20.29 0.00 15.91
C TYR A 34 20.54 1.22 15.00
N ASP A 35 20.86 1.02 13.72
CA ASP A 35 21.16 2.11 12.79
C ASP A 35 19.91 2.94 12.45
N CYS A 36 18.75 2.30 12.42
CA CYS A 36 17.48 2.98 12.14
C CYS A 36 16.94 3.68 13.38
N GLU A 37 17.26 3.21 14.59
CA GLU A 37 16.82 3.80 15.85
C GLU A 37 17.38 5.22 16.07
N ASN A 38 18.66 5.44 15.75
CA ASN A 38 19.27 6.78 15.80
C ASN A 38 18.63 7.76 14.81
N ARG A 39 18.26 7.28 13.61
CA ARG A 39 17.61 8.12 12.59
C ARG A 39 16.18 8.47 13.00
N VAL A 40 15.43 7.50 13.53
CA VAL A 40 14.08 7.70 14.06
C VAL A 40 14.09 8.73 15.19
N PHE A 41 15.00 8.55 16.15
CA PHE A 41 15.19 9.48 17.26
C PHE A 41 15.57 10.88 16.75
N GLY A 42 16.51 10.98 15.81
CA GLY A 42 16.92 12.26 15.23
C GLY A 42 15.78 13.01 14.55
N ILE A 43 14.95 12.34 13.75
CA ILE A 43 13.79 12.95 13.09
C ILE A 43 12.76 13.40 14.13
N PHE A 44 12.45 12.55 15.10
CA PHE A 44 11.52 12.90 16.18
C PHE A 44 11.99 14.10 16.99
N PHE A 45 13.26 14.11 17.39
CA PHE A 45 13.88 15.18 18.16
C PHE A 45 13.89 16.50 17.39
N LEU A 46 14.36 16.50 16.13
CA LEU A 46 14.44 17.69 15.29
C LEU A 46 13.06 18.30 15.02
N THR A 47 12.06 17.48 14.71
CA THR A 47 10.71 17.98 14.41
C THR A 47 9.99 18.47 15.66
N THR A 48 10.10 17.76 16.78
CA THR A 48 9.38 18.09 18.02
C THR A 48 10.02 19.28 18.75
N ILE A 49 11.34 19.24 18.96
CA ILE A 49 12.06 20.32 19.66
C ILE A 49 12.25 21.53 18.74
N GLY A 50 12.54 21.30 17.46
CA GLY A 50 12.54 22.36 16.46
C GLY A 50 11.17 23.04 16.34
N GLY A 51 10.08 22.28 16.41
CA GLY A 51 8.71 22.80 16.48
C GLY A 51 8.48 23.67 17.71
N PHE A 52 8.86 23.20 18.90
CA PHE A 52 8.75 23.96 20.16
C PHE A 52 9.44 25.32 20.08
N PHE A 53 10.73 25.34 19.74
CA PHE A 53 11.51 26.58 19.68
C PHE A 53 11.13 27.45 18.50
N GLY A 54 10.88 26.84 17.33
CA GLY A 54 10.51 27.54 16.10
C GLY A 54 9.18 28.26 16.24
N PHE A 55 8.14 27.62 16.79
CA PHE A 55 6.85 28.25 17.00
C PHE A 55 6.93 29.36 18.04
N ALA A 56 7.66 29.14 19.15
CA ALA A 56 7.86 30.17 20.16
C ALA A 56 8.55 31.41 19.58
N LEU A 57 9.62 31.23 18.81
CA LEU A 57 10.38 32.31 18.20
C LEU A 57 9.59 33.03 17.11
N ILE A 58 9.07 32.30 16.11
CA ILE A 58 8.35 32.88 14.97
C ILE A 58 7.03 33.50 15.44
N GLY A 59 6.29 32.84 16.32
CA GLY A 59 5.07 33.36 16.92
C GLY A 59 5.32 34.62 17.74
N HIS A 60 6.43 34.68 18.50
CA HIS A 60 6.83 35.90 19.21
C HIS A 60 7.17 37.04 18.24
N LEU A 61 7.98 36.78 17.21
CA LEU A 61 8.35 37.78 16.22
C LEU A 61 7.13 38.32 15.45
N ALA A 62 6.21 37.43 15.05
CA ALA A 62 4.97 37.77 14.35
C ALA A 62 4.00 38.62 15.19
N THR A 63 4.07 38.51 16.52
CA THR A 63 3.18 39.24 17.45
C THR A 63 3.86 40.40 18.19
N ARG A 64 5.18 40.60 18.01
CA ARG A 64 6.00 41.57 18.77
C ARG A 64 5.50 43.02 18.74
N LYS A 65 4.99 43.48 17.59
CA LYS A 65 4.53 44.87 17.36
C LYS A 65 3.01 45.03 17.38
N ARG A 66 2.25 43.95 17.60
CA ARG A 66 0.77 43.97 17.60
C ARG A 66 0.25 43.93 19.03
N HIS A 67 -0.97 44.46 19.23
CA HIS A 67 -1.71 44.19 20.46
C HIS A 67 -2.03 42.68 20.53
N ILE A 68 -1.47 42.01 21.54
CA ILE A 68 -1.62 40.56 21.69
C ILE A 68 -3.03 40.26 22.18
N THR A 69 -3.86 39.85 21.23
CA THR A 69 -5.22 39.34 21.46
C THR A 69 -5.24 37.83 21.26
N VAL A 70 -6.20 37.14 21.88
CA VAL A 70 -6.38 35.69 21.72
C VAL A 70 -6.58 35.33 20.24
N LYS A 71 -7.37 36.13 19.51
CA LYS A 71 -7.61 35.96 18.07
C LYS A 71 -6.32 35.99 17.26
N THR A 72 -5.43 36.96 17.53
CA THR A 72 -4.14 37.04 16.81
C THR A 72 -3.23 35.85 17.10
N VAL A 73 -3.22 35.34 18.33
CA VAL A 73 -2.39 34.17 18.70
C VAL A 73 -2.92 32.91 18.01
N LEU A 74 -4.24 32.70 18.03
CA LEU A 74 -4.87 31.58 17.34
C LEU A 74 -4.61 31.61 15.83
N ALA A 75 -4.76 32.77 15.19
CA ALA A 75 -4.53 32.91 13.75
C ALA A 75 -3.07 32.61 13.36
N VAL A 76 -2.10 33.14 14.11
CA VAL A 76 -0.67 32.87 13.86
C VAL A 76 -0.35 31.39 14.12
N ASN A 77 -0.88 30.79 15.18
CA ASN A 77 -0.71 29.35 15.44
C ASN A 77 -1.28 28.49 14.32
N ALA A 78 -2.49 28.78 13.86
CA ALA A 78 -3.12 28.04 12.76
C ALA A 78 -2.26 28.12 11.49
N ALA A 79 -1.74 29.29 11.16
CA ALA A 79 -0.83 29.47 10.02
C ALA A 79 0.47 28.66 10.17
N LEU A 80 1.09 28.68 11.35
CA LEU A 80 2.31 27.91 11.62
C LEU A 80 2.07 26.40 11.55
N CYS A 81 0.95 25.93 12.12
CA CYS A 81 0.55 24.53 12.02
C CYS A 81 0.34 24.10 10.57
N LEU A 82 -0.35 24.90 9.76
CA LEU A 82 -0.55 24.61 8.34
C LEU A 82 0.78 24.55 7.58
N LEU A 83 1.68 25.50 7.80
CA LEU A 83 2.99 25.52 7.16
C LEU A 83 3.85 24.31 7.51
N MET A 84 3.72 23.77 8.72
CA MET A 84 4.46 22.58 9.15
C MET A 84 3.80 21.27 8.70
N LEU A 85 2.48 21.16 8.83
CA LEU A 85 1.74 19.91 8.60
C LEU A 85 1.47 19.65 7.11
N LEU A 86 1.25 20.68 6.29
CA LEU A 86 1.03 20.50 4.85
C LEU A 86 2.18 19.77 4.14
N PRO A 87 3.46 20.17 4.28
CA PRO A 87 4.55 19.43 3.65
C PRO A 87 4.75 18.04 4.25
N ALA A 88 4.57 17.87 5.57
CA ALA A 88 4.66 16.56 6.21
C ALA A 88 3.57 15.59 5.70
N TRP A 89 2.34 16.10 5.54
CA TRP A 89 1.23 15.35 4.96
C TRP A 89 1.46 15.06 3.49
N GLY A 90 1.91 16.03 2.70
CA GLY A 90 2.24 15.85 1.30
C GLY A 90 3.30 14.76 1.10
N PHE A 91 4.36 14.79 1.91
CA PHE A 91 5.39 13.74 1.94
C PHE A 91 4.82 12.38 2.32
N TYR A 92 3.99 12.32 3.36
CA TYR A 92 3.32 11.08 3.78
C TYR A 92 2.45 10.51 2.66
N THR A 93 1.59 11.32 2.04
CA THR A 93 0.73 10.87 0.94
C THR A 93 1.52 10.44 -0.29
N TRP A 94 2.62 11.14 -0.59
CA TRP A 94 3.53 10.76 -1.67
C TRP A 94 4.17 9.39 -1.40
N LYS A 95 4.69 9.17 -0.19
CA LYS A 95 5.28 7.89 0.21
C LYS A 95 4.25 6.76 0.26
N LEU A 96 3.06 7.06 0.77
CA LEU A 96 1.93 6.12 0.75
C LEU A 96 1.59 5.73 -0.68
N HIS A 97 1.50 6.69 -1.60
CA HIS A 97 1.23 6.43 -3.00
C HIS A 97 2.33 5.61 -3.66
N GLN A 98 3.61 5.91 -3.39
CA GLN A 98 4.73 5.09 -3.88
C GLN A 98 4.61 3.64 -3.42
N HIS A 99 4.35 3.39 -2.14
CA HIS A 99 4.16 2.02 -1.65
C HIS A 99 2.94 1.33 -2.24
N TYR A 100 1.83 2.05 -2.46
CA TYR A 100 0.69 1.46 -3.16
C TYR A 100 1.01 1.16 -4.62
N VAL A 101 1.69 2.05 -5.34
CA VAL A 101 2.10 1.82 -6.73
C VAL A 101 3.10 0.68 -6.84
N GLU A 102 4.05 0.59 -5.92
CA GLU A 102 4.99 -0.55 -5.83
C GLU A 102 4.22 -1.84 -5.54
N ALA A 103 3.35 -1.87 -4.54
CA ALA A 103 2.53 -3.02 -4.20
C ALA A 103 1.54 -3.40 -5.32
N GLU A 104 1.06 -2.43 -6.10
CA GLU A 104 0.12 -2.65 -7.19
C GLU A 104 0.82 -3.02 -8.51
N ALA A 105 2.05 -2.54 -8.73
CA ALA A 105 2.95 -3.06 -9.76
C ALA A 105 3.39 -4.50 -9.45
N GLU A 106 3.44 -4.86 -8.17
CA GLU A 106 3.67 -6.23 -7.71
C GLU A 106 2.42 -7.12 -7.78
N ARG A 107 1.19 -6.57 -7.83
CA ARG A 107 -0.06 -7.32 -8.06
C ARG A 107 -0.21 -7.61 -9.55
N PRO A 108 0.16 -8.81 -10.02
CA PRO A 108 0.42 -8.99 -11.44
C PRO A 108 -0.82 -9.30 -12.28
N VAL A 109 -2.00 -9.47 -11.66
CA VAL A 109 -3.22 -9.83 -12.35
C VAL A 109 -4.41 -9.12 -11.69
N LYS A 110 -5.13 -8.29 -12.45
CA LYS A 110 -6.36 -7.63 -11.98
C LYS A 110 -7.57 -8.47 -12.35
N PRO A 111 -8.56 -8.62 -11.46
CA PRO A 111 -9.77 -9.38 -11.78
C PRO A 111 -10.40 -8.85 -13.07
N ASN A 112 -10.64 -9.75 -14.01
CA ASN A 112 -11.23 -9.46 -15.32
C ASN A 112 -12.62 -10.14 -15.37
N LEU A 113 -13.57 -9.56 -16.10
CA LEU A 113 -14.89 -10.15 -16.30
C LEU A 113 -14.81 -11.52 -17.01
N GLU A 114 -13.74 -11.75 -17.77
CA GLU A 114 -13.45 -13.04 -18.43
C GLU A 114 -12.82 -14.07 -17.47
N PHE A 115 -12.26 -13.63 -16.34
CA PHE A 115 -11.51 -14.47 -15.39
C PHE A 115 -11.92 -14.13 -13.95
N LEU A 116 -12.93 -14.84 -13.46
CA LEU A 116 -13.69 -14.46 -12.25
C LEU A 116 -13.05 -14.91 -10.93
N HIS A 117 -12.13 -15.87 -10.96
CA HIS A 117 -11.63 -16.52 -9.76
C HIS A 117 -10.12 -16.36 -9.59
N MET A 118 -9.70 -15.80 -8.46
CA MET A 118 -8.31 -15.57 -8.13
C MET A 118 -7.67 -16.79 -7.46
N THR A 119 -6.45 -17.10 -7.85
CA THR A 119 -5.66 -18.20 -7.33
C THR A 119 -4.20 -17.83 -7.17
N ILE A 120 -3.47 -18.68 -6.46
CA ILE A 120 -2.03 -18.59 -6.28
C ILE A 120 -1.38 -19.96 -6.41
N ALA A 121 -0.31 -20.05 -7.19
CA ALA A 121 0.47 -21.26 -7.32
C ALA A 121 1.20 -21.57 -5.99
N THR A 122 1.05 -22.77 -5.45
CA THR A 122 1.69 -23.22 -4.21
C THR A 122 3.04 -23.90 -4.44
N ARG A 123 3.32 -24.29 -5.69
CA ARG A 123 4.60 -24.79 -6.20
C ARG A 123 4.80 -24.32 -7.65
N PRO A 124 6.00 -24.46 -8.24
CA PRO A 124 6.19 -24.20 -9.66
C PRO A 124 5.34 -25.15 -10.52
N VAL A 125 4.67 -24.62 -11.54
CA VAL A 125 3.79 -25.36 -12.46
C VAL A 125 4.15 -25.05 -13.90
N GLN A 126 4.15 -26.05 -14.78
CA GLN A 126 4.37 -25.82 -16.20
C GLN A 126 3.08 -25.29 -16.86
N GLY A 127 3.16 -24.15 -17.53
CA GLY A 127 2.12 -23.66 -18.43
C GLY A 127 2.30 -24.24 -19.84
N TYR A 128 1.18 -24.44 -20.53
CA TYR A 128 1.11 -25.03 -21.86
C TYR A 128 0.34 -24.12 -22.82
N THR A 129 0.46 -24.39 -24.12
CA THR A 129 -0.50 -23.92 -25.12
C THR A 129 -1.85 -24.61 -24.93
N GLY A 130 -2.93 -23.93 -25.31
CA GLY A 130 -4.29 -24.47 -25.22
C GLY A 130 -4.55 -25.49 -26.31
N SER A 131 -5.30 -26.54 -25.96
CA SER A 131 -5.62 -27.63 -26.90
C SER A 131 -6.45 -27.20 -28.12
N ASP A 132 -7.04 -26.00 -28.11
CA ASP A 132 -7.72 -25.38 -29.26
C ASP A 132 -6.76 -24.83 -30.33
N PHE A 133 -5.51 -24.53 -29.97
CA PHE A 133 -4.58 -23.79 -30.81
C PHE A 133 -3.56 -24.66 -31.53
N GLY A 134 -3.74 -25.99 -31.51
CA GLY A 134 -2.87 -26.96 -32.16
C GLY A 134 -2.15 -27.88 -31.16
N PRO A 135 -0.91 -28.31 -31.46
CA PRO A 135 -0.19 -29.22 -30.56
C PRO A 135 0.05 -28.57 -29.19
N ILE A 136 -0.06 -29.37 -28.15
CA ILE A 136 0.17 -28.94 -26.77
C ILE A 136 1.67 -28.86 -26.55
N GLU A 137 2.16 -27.64 -26.41
CA GLU A 137 3.58 -27.32 -26.24
C GLU A 137 3.79 -26.64 -24.88
N PRO A 138 4.90 -26.95 -24.19
CA PRO A 138 5.25 -26.24 -22.97
C PRO A 138 5.60 -24.78 -23.30
N MET A 139 4.97 -23.84 -22.62
CA MET A 139 5.25 -22.41 -22.79
C MET A 139 6.24 -21.89 -21.74
N ARG A 140 5.75 -21.63 -20.53
CA ARG A 140 6.54 -21.04 -19.45
C ARG A 140 6.09 -21.64 -18.11
N ALA A 141 7.04 -21.79 -17.19
CA ALA A 141 6.74 -22.17 -15.83
C ALA A 141 6.11 -20.99 -15.05
N ILE A 142 5.00 -21.26 -14.40
CA ILE A 142 4.37 -20.41 -13.40
C ILE A 142 5.16 -20.60 -12.10
N PRO A 143 5.87 -19.58 -11.59
CA PRO A 143 6.64 -19.69 -10.37
C PRO A 143 5.74 -19.85 -9.14
N GLN A 144 6.31 -20.41 -8.08
CA GLN A 144 5.64 -20.50 -6.78
C GLN A 144 5.22 -19.10 -6.30
N TRP A 145 4.06 -19.02 -5.66
CA TRP A 145 3.43 -17.80 -5.14
C TRP A 145 2.98 -16.81 -6.21
N GLN A 146 3.01 -17.18 -7.49
CA GLN A 146 2.41 -16.37 -8.54
C GLN A 146 0.90 -16.43 -8.48
N ARG A 147 0.29 -15.25 -8.45
CA ARG A 147 -1.16 -15.09 -8.57
C ARG A 147 -1.59 -15.23 -10.02
N CYS A 148 -2.68 -15.96 -10.25
CA CYS A 148 -3.30 -16.14 -11.55
C CYS A 148 -4.83 -16.16 -11.40
N LEU A 149 -5.55 -15.72 -12.42
CA LEU A 149 -7.00 -15.86 -12.47
C LEU A 149 -7.38 -17.09 -13.29
N ILE A 150 -8.38 -17.84 -12.85
CA ILE A 150 -8.95 -18.96 -13.59
C ILE A 150 -10.02 -18.44 -14.55
N GLY A 151 -9.91 -18.86 -15.82
CA GLY A 151 -10.88 -18.64 -16.88
C GLY A 151 -11.71 -19.90 -17.10
N THR A 152 -11.72 -20.39 -18.34
CA THR A 152 -12.51 -21.56 -18.73
C THR A 152 -11.74 -22.88 -18.54
N ALA A 153 -12.45 -23.94 -18.15
CA ALA A 153 -11.91 -25.30 -18.08
C ALA A 153 -12.44 -26.14 -19.25
N GLN A 154 -11.52 -26.78 -19.98
CA GLN A 154 -11.78 -27.63 -21.14
C GLN A 154 -11.94 -29.09 -20.72
N CYS A 155 -13.09 -29.43 -20.14
CA CYS A 155 -13.33 -30.73 -19.50
C CYS A 155 -13.59 -31.89 -20.49
N GLU A 156 -14.08 -31.59 -21.69
CA GLU A 156 -14.38 -32.58 -22.72
C GLU A 156 -13.15 -33.06 -23.48
N LYS A 157 -12.03 -32.33 -23.39
CA LYS A 157 -10.81 -32.59 -24.16
C LYS A 157 -9.79 -33.41 -23.38
N ARG A 158 -8.90 -34.08 -24.11
CA ARG A 158 -7.77 -34.84 -23.53
C ARG A 158 -6.45 -34.33 -24.09
N PRO A 159 -5.51 -33.86 -23.24
CA PRO A 159 -5.64 -33.67 -21.79
C PRO A 159 -6.62 -32.55 -21.44
N ARG A 160 -7.23 -32.62 -20.25
CA ARG A 160 -8.07 -31.54 -19.71
C ARG A 160 -7.19 -30.39 -19.27
N GLN A 161 -7.57 -29.18 -19.64
CA GLN A 161 -6.80 -27.96 -19.37
C GLN A 161 -7.69 -26.86 -18.83
N ALA A 162 -7.14 -26.02 -17.95
CA ALA A 162 -7.76 -24.79 -17.51
C ALA A 162 -6.97 -23.60 -18.05
N GLU A 163 -7.68 -22.65 -18.64
CA GLU A 163 -7.13 -21.37 -19.03
C GLU A 163 -6.90 -20.52 -17.78
N MET A 164 -5.69 -19.97 -17.65
CA MET A 164 -5.32 -19.11 -16.54
C MET A 164 -4.63 -17.84 -17.03
N LEU A 165 -5.06 -16.69 -16.55
CA LEU A 165 -4.38 -15.42 -16.78
C LEU A 165 -3.40 -15.17 -15.64
N CYS A 166 -2.11 -15.23 -15.96
CA CYS A 166 -1.02 -15.00 -15.02
C CYS A 166 -0.26 -13.70 -15.37
N LYS A 167 0.75 -13.34 -14.56
CA LYS A 167 1.60 -12.14 -14.78
C LYS A 167 2.10 -11.99 -16.22
N ASP A 168 2.53 -13.11 -16.79
CA ASP A 168 3.21 -13.15 -18.09
C ASP A 168 2.24 -13.41 -19.25
N GLY A 169 0.92 -13.36 -18.99
CA GLY A 169 -0.13 -13.59 -19.98
C GLY A 169 -0.95 -14.84 -19.70
N VAL A 170 -1.73 -15.23 -20.72
CA VAL A 170 -2.60 -16.42 -20.67
C VAL A 170 -1.78 -17.69 -20.86
N VAL A 171 -2.01 -18.66 -19.99
CA VAL A 171 -1.38 -19.98 -20.01
C VAL A 171 -2.43 -21.06 -19.74
N TYR A 172 -2.20 -22.27 -20.25
CA TYR A 172 -3.07 -23.41 -19.99
C TYR A 172 -2.40 -24.36 -19.00
N VAL A 173 -3.15 -24.80 -17.99
CA VAL A 173 -2.66 -25.72 -16.95
C VAL A 173 -3.42 -27.03 -17.05
N ASN A 174 -2.69 -28.14 -17.14
CA ASN A 174 -3.28 -29.47 -17.19
C ASN A 174 -3.93 -29.85 -15.85
N GLU A 175 -4.96 -30.70 -15.91
CA GLU A 175 -5.72 -31.18 -14.74
C GLU A 175 -4.83 -31.73 -13.61
N ALA A 176 -3.76 -32.46 -13.96
CA ALA A 176 -2.82 -33.02 -12.99
C ALA A 176 -2.16 -31.96 -12.07
N ASP A 177 -2.08 -30.70 -12.52
CA ASP A 177 -1.45 -29.61 -11.80
C ASP A 177 -2.44 -28.63 -11.16
N TRP A 178 -3.76 -28.83 -11.28
CA TRP A 178 -4.73 -27.90 -10.67
C TRP A 178 -4.61 -27.84 -9.14
N HIS A 179 -4.31 -28.95 -8.49
CA HIS A 179 -4.06 -28.99 -7.03
C HIS A 179 -2.81 -28.23 -6.60
N ALA A 180 -1.95 -27.81 -7.53
CA ALA A 180 -0.83 -26.93 -7.26
C ALA A 180 -1.25 -25.46 -7.11
N PHE A 181 -2.55 -25.14 -7.17
CA PHE A 181 -3.08 -23.80 -6.94
C PHE A 181 -3.97 -23.77 -5.70
N SER A 182 -3.93 -22.65 -5.00
CA SER A 182 -4.84 -22.34 -3.90
C SER A 182 -5.75 -21.19 -4.31
N LEU A 183 -7.04 -21.27 -3.99
CA LEU A 183 -8.00 -20.22 -4.25
C LEU A 183 -7.78 -19.04 -3.30
N ILE A 184 -8.04 -17.82 -3.75
CA ILE A 184 -8.05 -16.60 -2.93
C ILE A 184 -9.43 -15.93 -3.05
N PRO A 185 -10.48 -16.47 -2.39
CA PRO A 185 -11.85 -15.97 -2.56
C PRO A 185 -12.03 -14.50 -2.19
N SER A 186 -11.25 -14.00 -1.23
CA SER A 186 -11.28 -12.61 -0.78
C SER A 186 -10.88 -11.60 -1.86
N GLU A 187 -10.29 -12.07 -2.97
CA GLU A 187 -9.81 -11.24 -4.08
C GLU A 187 -10.61 -11.42 -5.37
N ASN A 188 -11.68 -12.22 -5.34
CA ASN A 188 -12.58 -12.36 -6.49
C ASN A 188 -13.40 -11.09 -6.73
N LEU A 189 -13.95 -10.93 -7.93
CA LEU A 189 -14.87 -9.84 -8.24
C LEU A 189 -16.13 -9.89 -7.34
N PRO A 190 -16.62 -8.75 -6.83
CA PRO A 190 -17.86 -8.71 -6.06
C PRO A 190 -19.02 -9.37 -6.83
N GLY A 191 -19.73 -10.30 -6.17
CA GLY A 191 -20.86 -11.02 -6.77
C GLY A 191 -20.50 -12.33 -7.47
N THR A 192 -19.22 -12.71 -7.54
CA THR A 192 -18.81 -14.05 -8.00
C THR A 192 -19.03 -15.10 -6.91
N ILE A 193 -19.56 -16.25 -7.30
CA ILE A 193 -19.64 -17.42 -6.42
C ILE A 193 -18.22 -17.98 -6.32
N ALA A 194 -17.66 -18.03 -5.12
CA ALA A 194 -16.31 -18.57 -4.93
C ALA A 194 -16.28 -20.05 -5.31
N LEU A 195 -15.27 -20.44 -6.11
CA LEU A 195 -14.93 -21.84 -6.31
C LEU A 195 -14.70 -22.51 -4.94
N GLN A 196 -15.17 -23.74 -4.79
CA GLN A 196 -14.95 -24.53 -3.57
C GLN A 196 -13.65 -25.33 -3.64
N SER A 197 -13.22 -25.71 -4.85
CA SER A 197 -12.04 -26.54 -5.09
C SER A 197 -11.43 -26.26 -6.46
N MET A 198 -10.19 -26.71 -6.63
CA MET A 198 -9.50 -26.73 -7.93
C MET A 198 -9.90 -27.91 -8.84
N ASP A 199 -10.87 -28.73 -8.44
CA ASP A 199 -11.47 -29.74 -9.32
C ASP A 199 -12.50 -29.07 -10.25
N LEU A 200 -12.01 -28.45 -11.31
CA LEU A 200 -12.80 -27.56 -12.18
C LEU A 200 -13.82 -28.32 -13.04
N CYS A 201 -13.67 -29.63 -13.19
CA CYS A 201 -14.55 -30.48 -14.00
C CYS A 201 -15.52 -31.33 -13.19
N ALA A 202 -15.41 -31.37 -11.86
CA ALA A 202 -16.34 -32.14 -11.01
C ALA A 202 -17.75 -31.55 -10.92
N SER A 203 -17.96 -30.32 -11.41
CA SER A 203 -19.23 -29.58 -11.29
C SER A 203 -19.89 -29.23 -12.63
N GLN A 204 -19.38 -29.77 -13.74
CA GLN A 204 -19.99 -29.64 -15.08
C GLN A 204 -20.97 -30.78 -15.35
#